data_AF-A0A3R9QV52-F1
#
_entry.id   AF-A0A3R9QV52-F1
#
_cell.length_a   1.000
_cell.length_b   1.000
_cell.length_c   1.000
_cell.angle_alpha   90.00
_cell.angle_beta   90.00
_cell.angle_gamma   90.00
#
_symmetry.space_group_name_H-M   'P 1'
#
loop_
_entity.id
_entity.type
_entity.pdbx_description
1 polymer ?
#
loop_
_entity_poly.entity_id
_entity_poly.type
_entity_poly.pdbx_seq_one_letter_code
_entity_poly.pdbx_strand_id
1 'polypeptide(L)'
;MAKEQRSNKWAFLFYRESAPENYLEILEGFHIPFILSPWHDRDINRKTGELKKAHKHGAFFFDSLKSYNQVSELIKDKLKGPAHVEPIMSPKGMYDYFVHAENPEKTQYKIDDIEIGCGFELDKFLINNNNDAMIFYQLLLT
;
A
#
# COMPACT_ATOMS: atom_id res chain seq x y z
N MET A 1 -17.51 16.11 -20.38
CA MET A 1 -17.47 15.27 -19.17
C MET A 1 -16.01 15.01 -18.86
N ALA A 2 -15.55 15.25 -17.63
CA ALA A 2 -14.19 14.89 -17.23
C ALA A 2 -14.04 13.36 -17.31
N LYS A 3 -12.92 12.87 -17.84
CA LYS A 3 -12.66 11.44 -17.95
C LYS A 3 -12.49 10.88 -16.53
N GLU A 4 -13.26 9.84 -16.19
CA GLU A 4 -13.13 9.16 -14.91
C GLU A 4 -11.71 8.62 -14.75
N GLN A 5 -11.10 8.88 -13.59
CA GLN A 5 -9.75 8.40 -13.30
C GLN A 5 -9.76 6.87 -13.17
N ARG A 6 -8.89 6.22 -13.94
CA ARG A 6 -8.74 4.77 -13.95
C ARG A 6 -7.28 4.40 -13.76
N SER A 7 -7.04 3.40 -12.93
CA SER A 7 -5.72 2.84 -12.66
C SER A 7 -5.85 1.35 -12.40
N ASN A 8 -4.77 0.60 -12.60
CA ASN A 8 -4.70 -0.78 -12.14
C ASN A 8 -3.97 -0.91 -10.80
N LYS A 9 -3.51 0.19 -10.22
CA LYS A 9 -2.87 0.23 -8.91
C LYS A 9 -3.44 1.37 -8.08
N TRP A 10 -3.91 1.05 -6.89
CA TRP A 10 -4.62 1.99 -6.04
C TRP A 10 -4.12 1.90 -4.60
N ALA A 11 -3.82 3.05 -4.01
CA ALA A 11 -3.51 3.20 -2.61
C ALA A 11 -4.77 3.57 -1.83
N PHE A 12 -4.83 3.08 -0.60
CA PHE A 12 -5.89 3.35 0.35
C PHE A 12 -5.33 3.35 1.77
N LEU A 13 -6.19 3.67 2.73
CA LEU A 13 -5.91 3.43 4.14
C LEU A 13 -7.18 3.01 4.87
N PHE A 14 -7.00 2.41 6.04
CA PHE A 14 -8.09 2.14 6.97
C PHE A 14 -7.58 2.27 8.41
N TYR A 15 -8.48 2.58 9.33
CA TYR A 15 -8.14 2.85 10.74
C TYR A 15 -8.35 1.61 11.59
N ARG A 16 -7.46 1.40 12.57
CA ARG A 16 -7.54 0.25 13.49
C ARG A 16 -8.86 0.22 14.25
N GLU A 17 -9.38 1.38 14.62
CA GLU A 17 -10.61 1.51 15.41
C GLU A 17 -11.89 1.13 14.64
N SER A 18 -11.86 1.16 13.31
CA SER A 18 -13.02 0.84 12.47
C SER A 18 -12.84 -0.42 11.63
N ALA A 19 -11.61 -0.89 11.46
CA ALA A 19 -11.30 -2.09 10.70
C ALA A 19 -12.03 -3.31 11.27
N PRO A 20 -12.58 -4.18 10.41
CA PRO A 20 -13.02 -5.51 10.83
C PRO A 20 -11.84 -6.27 11.44
N GLU A 21 -12.07 -7.02 12.51
CA GLU A 21 -11.02 -7.86 13.12
C GLU A 21 -10.43 -8.86 12.12
N ASN A 22 -11.26 -9.35 11.19
CA ASN A 22 -10.88 -10.27 10.12
C ASN A 22 -10.54 -9.57 8.78
N TYR A 23 -9.97 -8.35 8.82
CA TYR A 23 -9.66 -7.59 7.60
C TYR A 23 -8.78 -8.37 6.60
N LEU A 24 -7.88 -9.25 7.08
CA LEU A 24 -7.06 -10.10 6.21
C LEU A 24 -7.90 -11.08 5.41
N GLU A 25 -8.83 -11.82 6.04
CA GLU A 25 -9.74 -12.74 5.35
C GLU A 25 -10.60 -12.01 4.31
N ILE A 26 -11.02 -10.78 4.63
CA ILE A 26 -11.78 -9.93 3.71
C ILE A 26 -10.94 -9.58 2.47
N LEU A 27 -9.69 -9.17 2.68
CA LEU A 27 -8.75 -8.85 1.59
C LEU A 27 -8.43 -10.09 0.74
N GLU A 28 -8.23 -11.24 1.38
CA GLU A 28 -8.05 -12.52 0.70
C GLU A 28 -9.26 -12.88 -0.18
N GLY A 29 -10.48 -12.67 0.34
CA GLY A 29 -11.72 -12.92 -0.38
C GLY A 29 -11.96 -12.03 -1.60
N PHE A 30 -11.19 -10.94 -1.76
CA PHE A 30 -11.24 -10.15 -3.00
C PHE A 30 -10.49 -10.81 -4.15
N HIS A 31 -9.53 -11.70 -3.85
CA HIS A 31 -8.61 -12.27 -4.82
C HIS A 31 -7.85 -11.22 -5.64
N ILE A 32 -7.48 -10.10 -5.00
CA ILE A 32 -6.68 -9.03 -5.59
C ILE A 32 -5.33 -9.01 -4.88
N PRO A 33 -4.19 -9.13 -5.60
CA PRO A 33 -2.88 -8.97 -4.99
C PRO A 33 -2.78 -7.64 -4.23
N PHE A 34 -2.30 -7.71 -2.98
CA PHE A 34 -2.20 -6.54 -2.11
C PHE A 34 -0.91 -6.52 -1.29
N ILE A 35 -0.57 -5.31 -0.86
CA ILE A 35 0.44 -5.02 0.16
C ILE A 35 -0.20 -4.11 1.20
N LEU A 36 0.05 -4.34 2.48
CA LEU A 36 -0.30 -3.44 3.58
C LEU A 36 0.96 -3.01 4.31
N SER A 37 0.99 -1.74 4.70
CA SER A 37 2.01 -1.24 5.63
C SER A 37 1.90 -1.93 6.99
N PRO A 38 2.91 -1.78 7.85
CA PRO A 38 2.75 -1.97 9.29
C PRO A 38 1.63 -1.06 9.82
N TRP A 39 1.20 -1.28 11.06
CA TRP A 39 0.33 -0.31 11.71
C TRP A 39 1.09 0.99 11.97
N HIS A 40 0.65 2.08 11.32
CA HIS A 40 1.13 3.43 11.58
C HIS A 40 0.48 3.97 12.84
N ASP A 41 1.04 3.62 13.99
CA ASP A 41 0.54 3.96 15.33
C ASP A 41 1.39 5.01 16.06
N ARG A 42 2.44 5.53 15.40
CA ARG A 42 3.39 6.52 15.94
C ARG A 42 3.53 7.75 15.05
N ASP A 43 2.60 7.96 14.13
CA ASP A 43 2.63 9.09 13.22
C ASP A 43 2.17 10.37 13.90
N ILE A 44 2.96 11.43 13.82
CA ILE A 44 2.63 12.75 14.37
C ILE A 44 2.11 13.68 13.28
N ASN A 45 1.05 14.42 13.57
CA ASN A 45 0.61 15.53 12.74
C ASN A 45 1.58 16.71 12.90
N ARG A 46 2.32 17.05 11.84
CA ARG A 46 3.32 18.13 11.89
C ARG A 46 2.74 19.52 12.20
N LYS A 47 1.46 19.76 11.93
CA LYS A 47 0.81 21.06 12.20
C LYS A 47 0.32 21.17 13.64
N THR A 48 -0.23 20.10 14.19
CA THR A 48 -0.85 20.12 15.53
C THR A 48 0.02 19.51 16.62
N GLY A 49 1.03 18.71 16.26
CA GLY A 49 1.84 17.91 17.19
C GLY A 49 1.12 16.68 17.73
N GLU A 50 -0.13 16.45 17.35
CA GLU A 50 -0.94 15.35 17.88
C GLU A 50 -0.62 14.02 17.20
N LEU A 51 -0.77 12.94 17.97
CA LEU A 51 -0.71 11.58 17.44
C LEU A 51 -1.88 11.34 16.49
N LYS A 52 -1.59 10.85 15.29
CA LYS A 52 -2.61 10.44 14.34
C LYS A 52 -3.28 9.14 14.80
N LYS A 53 -4.53 8.94 14.36
CA LYS A 53 -5.23 7.66 14.54
C LYS A 53 -4.41 6.53 13.92
N ALA A 54 -4.30 5.41 14.64
CA ALA A 54 -3.61 4.22 14.13
C ALA A 54 -4.27 3.73 12.83
N HIS A 55 -3.47 3.58 11.78
CA HIS A 55 -3.95 3.21 10.45
C HIS A 55 -2.99 2.27 9.75
N LYS A 56 -3.48 1.55 8.74
CA LYS A 56 -2.65 0.90 7.73
C LYS A 56 -2.84 1.62 6.42
N HIS A 57 -1.74 1.83 5.69
CA HIS A 57 -1.79 2.06 4.26
C HIS A 57 -1.89 0.71 3.54
N GLY A 58 -2.59 0.69 2.42
CA GLY A 58 -2.72 -0.48 1.57
C GLY A 58 -2.58 -0.13 0.11
N ALA A 59 -2.16 -1.10 -0.69
CA ALA A 59 -2.04 -1.01 -2.14
C ALA A 59 -2.66 -2.24 -2.79
N PHE A 60 -3.59 -2.02 -3.72
CA PHE A 60 -4.13 -3.06 -4.60
C PHE A 60 -3.45 -3.04 -5.97
N PHE A 61 -3.20 -4.24 -6.52
CA PHE A 61 -2.66 -4.45 -7.85
C PHE A 61 -3.65 -5.29 -8.67
N PHE A 62 -4.42 -4.62 -9.51
CA PHE A 62 -5.44 -5.24 -10.37
C PHE A 62 -4.87 -5.65 -11.73
N ASP A 63 -5.42 -6.70 -12.32
CA ASP A 63 -5.10 -7.12 -13.69
C ASP A 63 -5.65 -6.15 -14.75
N SER A 64 -6.69 -5.39 -14.40
CA SER A 64 -7.39 -4.46 -15.29
C SER A 64 -7.61 -3.10 -14.64
N LEU A 65 -7.79 -2.07 -15.47
CA LEU A 65 -8.09 -0.72 -15.00
C LEU A 65 -9.42 -0.68 -14.23
N LYS A 66 -9.37 -0.31 -12.96
CA LYS A 66 -10.53 0.02 -12.13
C LYS A 66 -10.70 1.52 -12.03
N SER A 67 -11.94 1.96 -11.85
CA SER A 67 -12.22 3.36 -11.56
C SER A 67 -12.12 3.67 -10.07
N TYR A 68 -11.98 4.95 -9.73
CA TYR A 68 -11.96 5.42 -8.35
C TYR A 68 -13.13 4.85 -7.55
N ASN A 69 -14.37 4.95 -8.07
CA ASN A 69 -15.57 4.52 -7.34
C ASN A 69 -15.56 3.02 -7.04
N GLN A 70 -15.15 2.18 -7.99
CA GLN A 70 -15.08 0.73 -7.79
C GLN A 70 -14.16 0.35 -6.62
N VAL A 71 -13.02 1.04 -6.50
CA VAL A 71 -12.06 0.77 -5.42
C VAL A 71 -12.51 1.42 -4.13
N SER A 72 -12.99 2.67 -4.19
CA SER A 72 -13.52 3.44 -3.06
C SER A 72 -14.61 2.68 -2.30
N GLU A 73 -15.56 2.09 -3.02
CA GLU A 73 -16.65 1.29 -2.45
C GLU A 73 -16.14 0.04 -1.73
N LEU A 74 -15.14 -0.66 -2.30
CA LEU A 74 -14.51 -1.80 -1.63
C LEU A 74 -13.90 -1.39 -0.28
N ILE A 75 -13.13 -0.29 -0.24
CA ILE A 75 -12.50 0.19 1.00
C ILE A 75 -13.54 0.61 2.04
N LYS A 76 -14.51 1.41 1.61
CA LYS A 76 -15.55 1.93 2.50
C LYS A 76 -16.43 0.83 3.07
N ASP A 77 -16.93 -0.07 2.22
CA ASP A 77 -17.99 -0.98 2.63
C ASP A 77 -17.44 -2.24 3.30
N LYS A 78 -16.27 -2.72 2.85
CA LYS A 78 -15.69 -3.98 3.32
C LYS A 78 -14.65 -3.77 4.42
N LEU A 79 -13.77 -2.76 4.29
CA LEU A 79 -12.72 -2.48 5.28
C LEU A 79 -13.12 -1.38 6.28
N LYS A 80 -14.28 -0.74 6.10
CA LYS A 80 -14.74 0.38 6.93
C LYS A 80 -13.70 1.52 7.00
N GLY A 81 -12.94 1.69 5.92
CA GLY A 81 -11.97 2.77 5.76
C GLY A 81 -12.60 4.02 5.13
N PRO A 82 -11.85 5.13 5.05
CA PRO A 82 -12.26 6.27 4.22
C PRO A 82 -12.49 5.85 2.77
N ALA A 83 -13.48 6.49 2.14
CA ALA A 83 -13.75 6.31 0.72
C ALA A 83 -12.60 6.82 -0.18
N HIS A 84 -11.71 7.67 0.35
CA HIS A 84 -10.62 8.25 -0.42
C HIS A 84 -9.57 7.21 -0.82
N VAL A 85 -9.30 7.13 -2.11
CA VAL A 85 -8.28 6.26 -2.72
C VAL A 85 -7.49 7.04 -3.77
N GLU A 86 -6.23 6.67 -3.99
CA GLU A 86 -5.35 7.38 -4.91
C GLU A 86 -4.69 6.41 -5.90
N PRO A 87 -4.55 6.78 -7.18
CA PRO A 87 -3.77 5.95 -8.09
C PRO A 87 -2.30 5.94 -7.68
N ILE A 88 -1.68 4.76 -7.73
CA ILE A 88 -0.26 4.63 -7.43
C ILE A 88 0.55 5.02 -8.67
N MET A 89 1.28 6.13 -8.57
CA MET A 89 2.14 6.63 -9.65
C MET A 89 3.48 5.88 -9.72
N SER A 90 4.06 5.53 -8.55
CA SER A 90 5.28 4.76 -8.42
C SER A 90 5.09 3.65 -7.40
N PRO A 91 5.04 2.38 -7.82
CA PRO A 91 4.92 1.25 -6.90
C PRO A 91 6.09 1.18 -5.91
N LYS A 92 7.33 1.40 -6.38
CA LYS A 92 8.51 1.49 -5.50
C LYS A 92 8.36 2.60 -4.46
N GLY A 93 7.97 3.80 -4.89
CA GLY A 93 7.80 4.93 -3.99
C GLY A 93 6.71 4.68 -2.94
N MET A 94 5.62 4.00 -3.31
CA MET A 94 4.58 3.58 -2.36
C MET A 94 5.09 2.55 -1.36
N TYR A 95 5.86 1.57 -1.82
CA TYR A 95 6.47 0.56 -0.96
C TYR A 95 7.43 1.17 0.07
N ASP A 96 8.34 2.05 -0.36
CA ASP A 96 9.25 2.75 0.55
C ASP A 96 8.47 3.67 1.52
N TYR A 97 7.37 4.26 1.06
CA TYR A 97 6.49 5.09 1.88
C TYR A 97 5.80 4.30 3.00
N PHE A 98 5.45 3.03 2.79
CA PHE A 98 4.80 2.18 3.82
C PHE A 98 5.62 2.00 5.09
N VAL A 99 6.94 2.22 5.02
CA VAL A 99 7.83 2.16 6.19
C VAL A 99 8.51 3.49 6.49
N HIS A 100 8.17 4.53 5.72
CA HIS A 100 8.80 5.84 5.74
C HIS A 100 10.32 5.84 5.48
N ALA A 101 10.85 4.84 4.77
CA ALA A 101 12.29 4.58 4.64
C ALA A 101 13.12 5.83 4.28
N GLU A 102 12.62 6.64 3.35
CA GLU A 102 13.32 7.81 2.80
C GLU A 102 12.93 9.14 3.48
N ASN A 103 12.24 9.11 4.62
CA ASN A 103 11.79 10.31 5.33
C ASN A 103 12.21 10.29 6.81
N PRO A 104 13.40 10.78 7.17
CA PRO A 104 13.94 10.72 8.53
C PRO A 104 13.14 11.56 9.54
N GLU A 105 12.33 12.50 9.08
CA GLU A 105 11.45 13.32 9.92
C GLU A 105 10.13 12.62 10.27
N LYS A 106 9.90 11.40 9.77
CA LYS A 106 8.76 10.57 10.12
C LYS A 106 9.22 9.35 10.90
N THR A 107 8.32 8.82 11.73
CA THR A 107 8.55 7.56 12.43
C THR A 107 8.79 6.45 11.43
N GLN A 108 9.94 5.77 11.56
CA GLN A 108 10.30 4.63 10.75
C GLN A 108 9.56 3.38 11.24
N TYR A 109 9.14 2.53 10.29
CA TYR A 109 8.54 1.23 10.57
C TYR A 109 9.39 0.11 9.97
N LYS A 110 9.18 -1.12 10.42
CA LYS A 110 9.98 -2.26 9.95
C LYS A 110 9.40 -2.82 8.67
N ILE A 111 10.27 -3.16 7.73
CA ILE A 111 9.90 -3.82 6.48
C ILE A 111 9.32 -5.22 6.73
N ASP A 112 9.79 -5.92 7.77
CA ASP A 112 9.31 -7.25 8.15
C ASP A 112 7.85 -7.27 8.65
N ASP A 113 7.30 -6.10 9.00
CA ASP A 113 5.91 -5.94 9.45
C ASP A 113 4.96 -5.63 8.26
N ILE A 114 5.46 -5.62 7.02
CA ILE A 114 4.63 -5.51 5.81
C ILE A 114 3.87 -6.82 5.61
N GLU A 115 2.56 -6.70 5.39
CA GLU A 115 1.69 -7.84 5.09
C GLU A 115 1.43 -7.87 3.57
N ILE A 116 1.54 -9.05 2.96
CA ILE A 116 1.25 -9.27 1.53
C ILE A 116 0.30 -10.44 1.36
N GLY A 117 -0.49 -10.45 0.29
CA GLY A 117 -1.44 -11.53 0.03
C GLY A 117 -1.91 -11.62 -1.40
N CYS A 118 -2.75 -12.62 -1.67
CA CYS A 118 -3.40 -12.85 -2.97
C CYS A 118 -2.41 -12.95 -4.15
N GLY A 119 -1.26 -13.61 -3.94
CA GLY A 119 -0.29 -13.84 -5.01
C GLY A 119 0.58 -12.62 -5.35
N PHE A 120 0.64 -11.60 -4.49
CA PHE A 120 1.62 -10.53 -4.65
C PHE A 120 3.06 -11.08 -4.52
N GLU A 121 3.83 -11.01 -5.60
CA GLU A 121 5.19 -11.56 -5.65
C GLU A 121 6.23 -10.51 -5.21
N LEU A 122 6.47 -10.42 -3.90
CA LEU A 122 7.37 -9.40 -3.32
C LEU A 122 8.80 -9.49 -3.87
N ASP A 123 9.36 -10.69 -4.01
CA ASP A 123 10.74 -10.84 -4.52
C ASP A 123 10.87 -10.31 -5.95
N LYS A 124 9.92 -10.66 -6.83
CA LYS A 124 9.89 -10.13 -8.20
C LYS A 124 9.69 -8.62 -8.21
N PHE A 125 8.82 -8.12 -7.33
CA PHE A 125 8.61 -6.70 -7.17
C PHE A 125 9.93 -5.99 -6.80
N LEU A 126 10.64 -6.48 -5.79
CA LEU A 126 11.92 -5.90 -5.34
C LEU A 126 12.99 -5.97 -6.43
N ILE A 127 13.14 -7.10 -7.12
CA ILE A 127 14.09 -7.26 -8.22
C ILE A 127 13.81 -6.27 -9.36
N ASN A 128 12.54 -6.13 -9.75
CA ASN A 128 12.16 -5.26 -10.87
C ASN A 128 12.22 -3.77 -10.52
N ASN A 129 12.13 -3.41 -9.24
CA ASN A 129 12.10 -2.01 -8.79
C ASN A 129 13.40 -1.55 -8.13
N ASN A 130 14.32 -2.46 -7.80
CA ASN A 130 15.67 -2.11 -7.37
C ASN A 130 16.62 -2.23 -8.58
N ASN A 131 17.05 -1.08 -9.11
CA ASN A 131 18.03 -1.02 -10.19
C ASN A 131 19.36 -1.73 -9.85
N ASP A 132 19.68 -1.87 -8.55
CA ASP A 132 20.93 -2.46 -8.08
C ASP A 132 20.98 -3.99 -8.23
N ALA A 133 19.84 -4.68 -8.30
CA ALA A 133 19.80 -6.14 -8.44
C ALA A 133 20.23 -6.61 -9.84
N MET A 134 19.97 -5.80 -10.88
CA MET A 134 20.39 -6.09 -12.25
C MET A 134 21.91 -5.97 -12.46
N ILE A 135 22.58 -5.13 -11.65
CA ILE A 135 24.04 -4.92 -11.75
C ILE A 135 24.79 -6.16 -11.25
N PHE A 136 24.31 -6.81 -10.17
CA PHE A 136 24.97 -8.01 -9.62
C PHE A 136 24.87 -9.23 -10.55
N TYR A 137 23.74 -9.43 -11.23
CA TYR A 137 23.60 -10.55 -12.17
C TYR A 137 24.43 -10.37 -13.44
N GLN A 138 24.60 -9.13 -13.92
CA GLN A 138 25.44 -8.86 -15.09
C GLN A 138 26.93 -9.07 -14.79
N LEU A 139 27.39 -8.72 -13.58
CA LEU A 139 28.78 -8.90 -13.15
C LEU A 139 29.17 -10.35 -12.84
N LEU A 140 28.21 -11.22 -12.52
CA LEU A 140 28.45 -12.65 -12.32
C LEU A 140 28.49 -13.45 -13.63
N LEU A 141 28.09 -12.83 -14.75
CA LEU A 141 28.05 -13.43 -16.10
C LEU A 141 29.11 -12.85 -17.06
N THR A 142 30.06 -12.05 -16.55
CA THR A 142 31.24 -11.54 -17.27
C THR A 142 32.51 -12.01 -16.58
#